data_AF-A0A7S4F1A8-F1
#
_entry.id   AF-A0A7S4F1A8-F1
#
_cell.length_a   1.000
_cell.length_b   1.000
_cell.length_c   1.000
_cell.angle_alpha   90.00
_cell.angle_beta   90.00
_cell.angle_gamma   90.00
#
_symmetry.space_group_name_H-M   'P 1'
#
loop_
_entity.id
_entity.type
_entity.pdbx_description
1 polymer ?
#
loop_
_entity_poly.entity_id
_entity_poly.type
_entity_poly.pdbx_seq_one_letter_code
_entity_poly.pdbx_strand_id
1 'polypeptide(L)'
;SGRGATDSPRSEHAPRRHPTSHLSRQSSASSIGARAGAPNSPVILGDEHLSLSQALDNMDGDRAVVHRLLIMFRERAAVSIAALETANAQNDFITLKREAHSLKGSSGYVAATMLSAAALSLMQLANSAIQKEPVEPAAIEQAITRVKDEMGLTLRQIDLILAKSPGASPRATPRQSSRQNDECEETSASNPAGQSSTTQPSDVRAAEAHTNVATSPIVRARRVAASRAAHGWTAEQPESSAAGSNHQSPKTDTTSVLNWQAARDIFGGDQVVLQRLLLKFRDRAKVSLQELESIVESGDLLKLLQKAHALRGSSGYMTAFALSEAAGRLEDAAQSALQSKFIPSKATVATNFKRYVDAIRHELDRVLVAIQEKLPDAPA
;
A
#
# COMPACT_ATOMS: atom_id res chain seq x y z
N SER A 1 24.27 -66.77 27.12
CA SER A 1 24.94 -67.66 26.16
C SER A 1 24.36 -67.46 24.78
N GLY A 2 25.21 -67.30 23.76
CA GLY A 2 24.79 -67.19 22.36
C GLY A 2 25.47 -66.03 21.62
N ARG A 3 26.76 -66.19 21.33
CA ARG A 3 27.52 -65.34 20.40
C ARG A 3 27.19 -65.75 18.96
N GLY A 4 27.09 -64.78 18.06
CA GLY A 4 27.05 -65.00 16.62
C GLY A 4 27.63 -63.78 15.90
N ALA A 5 28.84 -63.94 15.37
CA ALA A 5 29.63 -62.94 14.67
C ALA A 5 29.65 -63.23 13.17
N THR A 6 29.52 -62.19 12.34
CA THR A 6 29.93 -62.06 10.92
C THR A 6 29.91 -60.55 10.64
N ASP A 7 30.98 -59.77 10.55
CA ASP A 7 32.22 -59.79 9.76
C ASP A 7 32.07 -59.59 8.24
N SER A 8 32.46 -58.37 7.83
CA SER A 8 33.01 -57.90 6.53
C SER A 8 32.10 -57.72 5.28
N PRO A 9 32.47 -56.88 4.27
CA PRO A 9 33.58 -55.91 4.20
C PRO A 9 33.22 -54.49 3.67
N ARG A 10 34.17 -53.62 3.97
CA ARG A 10 34.42 -52.23 3.55
C ARG A 10 34.77 -52.14 2.05
N SER A 11 34.08 -51.28 1.30
CA SER A 11 34.49 -50.89 -0.06
C SER A 11 35.03 -49.47 -0.06
N GLU A 12 36.34 -49.36 -0.26
CA GLU A 12 37.06 -48.15 -0.65
C GLU A 12 36.69 -47.76 -2.09
N HIS A 13 36.32 -46.50 -2.31
CA HIS A 13 36.26 -45.90 -3.64
C HIS A 13 37.11 -44.64 -3.65
N ALA A 14 38.22 -44.72 -4.38
CA ALA A 14 39.13 -43.63 -4.67
C ALA A 14 38.53 -42.64 -5.70
N PRO A 15 38.99 -41.37 -5.72
CA PRO A 15 38.41 -40.31 -6.54
C PRO A 15 38.92 -40.35 -7.99
N ARG A 16 37.99 -40.28 -8.96
CA ARG A 16 38.29 -40.05 -10.38
C ARG A 16 38.62 -38.59 -10.63
N ARG A 17 39.81 -38.36 -11.19
CA ARG A 17 40.27 -37.07 -11.74
C ARG A 17 39.50 -36.77 -13.04
N HIS A 18 38.98 -35.56 -13.18
CA HIS A 18 38.44 -35.05 -14.43
C HIS A 18 39.50 -34.24 -15.21
N PRO A 19 39.50 -34.32 -16.55
CA PRO A 19 40.46 -33.65 -17.42
C PRO A 19 40.14 -32.17 -17.61
N THR A 20 41.22 -31.38 -17.66
CA THR A 20 41.30 -29.97 -18.05
C THR A 20 40.87 -29.77 -19.51
N SER A 21 39.78 -29.05 -19.74
CA SER A 21 39.44 -28.48 -21.04
C SER A 21 39.88 -27.02 -21.12
N HIS A 22 40.95 -26.80 -21.87
CA HIS A 22 41.29 -25.53 -22.50
C HIS A 22 40.15 -25.10 -23.40
N LEU A 23 39.62 -23.87 -23.23
CA LEU A 23 38.82 -23.20 -24.24
C LEU A 23 39.32 -21.78 -24.44
N SER A 24 39.64 -21.55 -25.72
CA SER A 24 40.29 -20.40 -26.31
C SER A 24 39.59 -19.08 -26.06
N ARG A 25 40.43 -18.07 -25.78
CA ARG A 25 40.21 -16.68 -26.16
C ARG A 25 39.87 -16.59 -27.65
N GLN A 26 38.71 -16.03 -27.97
CA GLN A 26 38.51 -15.33 -29.24
C GLN A 26 38.15 -13.88 -28.92
N SER A 27 39.10 -13.02 -29.26
CA SER A 27 39.02 -11.57 -29.22
C SER A 27 38.21 -11.10 -30.43
N SER A 28 36.99 -10.62 -30.19
CA SER A 28 36.22 -9.88 -31.20
C SER A 28 36.41 -8.40 -30.94
N ALA A 29 37.32 -7.80 -31.70
CA ALA A 29 37.48 -6.36 -31.79
C ALA A 29 36.27 -5.77 -32.54
N SER A 30 35.33 -5.16 -31.81
CA SER A 30 34.31 -4.31 -32.41
C SER A 30 34.89 -2.92 -32.66
N SER A 31 34.89 -2.56 -33.94
CA SER A 31 35.34 -1.30 -34.50
C SER A 31 34.70 -0.07 -33.86
N ILE A 32 35.54 0.82 -33.34
CA ILE A 32 35.20 2.19 -32.98
C ILE A 32 35.03 2.99 -34.27
N GLY A 33 33.78 3.12 -34.73
CA GLY A 33 33.38 4.07 -35.76
C GLY A 33 33.09 5.42 -35.11
N ALA A 34 34.05 6.34 -35.18
CA ALA A 34 33.87 7.74 -34.80
C ALA A 34 32.87 8.42 -35.74
N ARG A 35 31.75 8.90 -35.20
CA ARG A 35 30.83 9.80 -35.90
C ARG A 35 30.74 11.11 -35.12
N ALA A 36 31.44 12.11 -35.63
CA ALA A 36 31.41 13.47 -35.16
C ALA A 36 30.11 14.17 -35.60
N GLY A 37 29.53 14.97 -34.71
CA GLY A 37 28.85 16.22 -35.06
C GLY A 37 27.33 16.17 -35.32
N ALA A 38 26.55 16.23 -34.24
CA ALA A 38 25.28 16.98 -34.22
C ALA A 38 25.04 17.51 -32.79
N PRO A 39 25.07 18.83 -32.54
CA PRO A 39 24.77 19.40 -31.24
C PRO A 39 23.24 19.61 -31.09
N ASN A 40 22.71 19.31 -29.91
CA ASN A 40 21.32 19.50 -29.46
C ASN A 40 20.30 18.40 -29.82
N SER A 41 20.51 17.20 -29.27
CA SER A 41 19.36 16.41 -28.79
C SER A 41 19.17 16.76 -27.30
N PRO A 42 17.95 17.09 -26.84
CA PRO A 42 17.70 17.28 -25.41
C PRO A 42 18.10 16.00 -24.69
N VAL A 43 18.89 16.15 -23.62
CA VAL A 43 19.15 15.06 -22.69
C VAL A 43 17.78 14.60 -22.18
N ILE A 44 17.26 13.50 -22.74
CA ILE A 44 16.13 12.79 -22.16
C ILE A 44 16.71 12.18 -20.88
N LEU A 45 16.59 12.93 -19.79
CA LEU A 45 16.80 12.44 -18.43
C LEU A 45 15.82 11.30 -18.22
N GLY A 46 16.25 10.09 -18.56
CA GLY A 46 15.50 8.83 -18.49
C GLY A 46 15.28 8.32 -17.06
N ASP A 47 15.30 9.21 -16.06
CA ASP A 47 15.05 8.92 -14.66
C ASP A 47 13.65 9.42 -14.30
N GLU A 48 12.64 8.85 -14.95
CA GLU A 48 11.25 9.14 -14.61
C GLU A 48 10.92 8.47 -13.26
N HIS A 49 11.03 9.22 -12.15
CA HIS A 49 10.76 8.71 -10.79
C HIS A 49 9.27 8.34 -10.59
N LEU A 50 8.39 8.85 -11.43
CA LEU A 50 6.96 8.61 -11.45
C LEU A 50 6.47 8.35 -12.87
N SER A 51 6.02 7.14 -13.17
CA SER A 51 5.49 6.82 -14.50
C SER A 51 4.00 7.18 -14.59
N LEU A 52 3.68 8.32 -15.22
CA LEU A 52 2.28 8.77 -15.35
C LEU A 52 1.42 7.81 -16.17
N SER A 53 1.98 7.19 -17.22
CA SER A 53 1.30 6.17 -18.00
C SER A 53 0.92 4.96 -17.15
N GLN A 54 1.86 4.44 -16.35
CA GLN A 54 1.59 3.33 -15.44
C GLN A 54 0.57 3.71 -14.35
N ALA A 55 0.63 4.93 -13.82
CA ALA A 55 -0.36 5.42 -12.86
C ALA A 55 -1.77 5.48 -13.50
N LEU A 56 -1.86 5.85 -14.78
CA LEU A 56 -3.11 5.81 -15.54
C LEU A 56 -3.58 4.39 -15.80
N ASP A 57 -2.70 3.48 -16.19
CA ASP A 57 -3.03 2.07 -16.39
C ASP A 57 -3.56 1.44 -15.10
N ASN A 58 -2.95 1.75 -13.96
CA ASN A 58 -3.44 1.35 -12.63
C ASN A 58 -4.86 1.86 -12.34
N MET A 59 -5.28 2.94 -13.03
CA MET A 59 -6.57 3.61 -12.86
C MET A 59 -7.46 3.53 -14.11
N ASP A 60 -7.25 2.55 -15.00
CA ASP A 60 -8.03 2.35 -16.23
C ASP A 60 -8.15 3.61 -17.11
N GLY A 61 -7.09 4.42 -17.12
CA GLY A 61 -7.02 5.68 -17.85
C GLY A 61 -7.75 6.86 -17.21
N ASP A 62 -8.34 6.72 -16.01
CA ASP A 62 -9.05 7.81 -15.34
C ASP A 62 -8.08 8.87 -14.78
N ARG A 63 -7.80 9.88 -15.61
CA ARG A 63 -6.93 11.03 -15.30
C ARG A 63 -7.38 11.80 -14.05
N ALA A 64 -8.69 11.90 -13.81
CA ALA A 64 -9.19 12.65 -12.66
C ALA A 64 -8.88 11.92 -11.34
N VAL A 65 -9.00 10.60 -11.33
CA VAL A 65 -8.62 9.77 -10.17
C VAL A 65 -7.12 9.83 -9.95
N VAL A 66 -6.30 9.68 -11.00
CA VAL A 66 -4.84 9.80 -10.88
C VAL A 66 -4.45 11.16 -10.29
N HIS A 67 -4.99 12.25 -10.84
CA HIS A 67 -4.72 13.61 -10.34
C HIS A 67 -5.04 13.74 -8.84
N ARG A 68 -6.17 13.19 -8.38
CA ARG A 68 -6.55 13.21 -6.96
C ARG A 68 -5.63 12.37 -6.10
N LEU A 69 -5.23 11.19 -6.57
CA LEU A 69 -4.26 10.33 -5.88
C LEU A 69 -2.90 11.03 -5.72
N LEU A 70 -2.43 11.74 -6.75
CA LEU A 70 -1.17 12.49 -6.68
C LEU A 70 -1.23 13.62 -5.62
N ILE A 71 -2.35 14.35 -5.54
CA ILE A 71 -2.56 15.37 -4.51
C ILE A 71 -2.51 14.73 -3.11
N MET A 72 -3.28 13.66 -2.89
CA MET A 72 -3.34 13.00 -1.59
C MET A 72 -1.99 12.39 -1.19
N PHE A 73 -1.24 11.85 -2.14
CA PHE A 73 0.11 11.34 -1.92
C PHE A 73 1.05 12.46 -1.46
N ARG A 74 1.03 13.60 -2.18
CA ARG A 74 1.80 14.81 -1.86
C ARG A 74 1.51 15.33 -0.46
N GLU A 75 0.23 15.43 -0.08
CA GLU A 75 -0.19 15.92 1.24
C GLU A 75 0.32 15.05 2.40
N ARG A 76 0.48 13.74 2.16
CA ARG A 76 0.89 12.77 3.21
C ARG A 76 2.38 12.57 3.32
N ALA A 77 3.14 12.92 2.28
CA ALA A 77 4.56 12.61 2.18
C ALA A 77 5.37 13.09 3.41
N ALA A 78 5.18 14.33 3.84
CA ALA A 78 5.90 14.90 4.98
C ALA A 78 5.61 14.14 6.29
N VAL A 79 4.35 13.77 6.53
CA VAL A 79 3.95 13.01 7.72
C VAL A 79 4.55 11.61 7.70
N SER A 80 4.57 10.96 6.54
CA SER A 80 5.18 9.63 6.38
C SER A 80 6.69 9.64 6.65
N ILE A 81 7.43 10.63 6.13
CA ILE A 81 8.87 10.76 6.40
C ILE A 81 9.14 10.99 7.88
N ALA A 82 8.42 11.92 8.51
CA ALA A 82 8.59 12.21 9.94
C ALA A 82 8.29 10.98 10.82
N ALA A 83 7.31 10.15 10.43
CA ALA A 83 6.99 8.92 11.14
C ALA A 83 8.12 7.87 11.04
N LEU A 84 8.75 7.73 9.87
CA LEU A 84 9.92 6.85 9.69
C LEU A 84 11.10 7.30 10.55
N GLU A 85 11.42 8.59 10.52
CA GLU A 85 12.52 9.17 11.31
C GLU A 85 12.28 9.01 12.81
N THR A 86 11.05 9.26 13.27
CA THR A 86 10.66 9.09 14.68
C THR A 86 10.79 7.64 15.12
N ALA A 87 10.28 6.69 14.31
CA ALA A 87 10.36 5.27 14.63
C ALA A 87 11.82 4.79 14.71
N ASN A 88 12.69 5.26 13.81
CA ASN A 88 14.12 4.96 13.84
C ASN A 88 14.81 5.53 15.09
N ALA A 89 14.57 6.81 15.40
CA ALA A 89 15.15 7.45 16.59
C ALA A 89 14.75 6.75 17.90
N GLN A 90 13.58 6.10 17.92
CA GLN A 90 13.08 5.33 19.07
C GLN A 90 13.50 3.86 19.05
N ASN A 91 14.24 3.41 18.03
CA ASN A 91 14.50 1.98 17.75
C ASN A 91 13.22 1.13 17.70
N ASP A 92 12.08 1.73 17.31
CA ASP A 92 10.81 1.03 17.14
C ASP A 92 10.74 0.44 15.73
N PHE A 93 11.46 -0.68 15.55
CA PHE A 93 11.55 -1.36 14.25
C PHE A 93 10.21 -1.95 13.78
N ILE A 94 9.28 -2.22 14.68
CA ILE A 94 7.92 -2.68 14.34
C ILE A 94 7.17 -1.54 13.64
N THR A 95 7.17 -0.34 14.23
CA THR A 95 6.56 0.84 13.60
C THR A 95 7.30 1.20 12.32
N LEU A 96 8.64 1.19 12.32
CA LEU A 96 9.44 1.50 11.13
C LEU A 96 9.09 0.57 9.95
N LYS A 97 9.05 -0.74 10.18
CA LYS A 97 8.64 -1.74 9.17
C LYS A 97 7.24 -1.44 8.64
N ARG A 98 6.29 -1.11 9.53
CA ARG A 98 4.90 -0.82 9.15
C ARG A 98 4.79 0.43 8.29
N GLU A 99 5.41 1.54 8.70
CA GLU A 99 5.37 2.79 7.93
C GLU A 99 6.07 2.61 6.58
N ALA A 100 7.19 1.88 6.51
CA ALA A 100 7.87 1.56 5.26
C ALA A 100 6.99 0.68 4.34
N HIS A 101 6.28 -0.31 4.89
CA HIS A 101 5.33 -1.12 4.14
C HIS A 101 4.17 -0.29 3.58
N SER A 102 3.60 0.60 4.39
CA SER A 102 2.55 1.52 3.96
C SER A 102 3.04 2.42 2.83
N LEU A 103 4.25 2.96 2.94
CA LEU A 103 4.86 3.81 1.92
C LEU A 103 5.16 3.05 0.63
N LYS A 104 5.63 1.79 0.71
CA LYS A 104 5.80 0.91 -0.45
C LYS A 104 4.49 0.79 -1.22
N GLY A 105 3.38 0.53 -0.51
CA GLY A 105 2.06 0.38 -1.09
C GLY A 105 1.55 1.67 -1.75
N SER A 106 1.58 2.80 -1.03
CA SER A 106 1.11 4.09 -1.57
C SER A 106 1.93 4.56 -2.78
N SER A 107 3.26 4.34 -2.76
CA SER A 107 4.14 4.69 -3.88
C SER A 107 3.84 3.84 -5.12
N GLY A 108 3.44 2.58 -4.95
CA GLY A 108 3.00 1.72 -6.05
C GLY A 108 1.76 2.25 -6.78
N TYR A 109 0.79 2.82 -6.05
CA TYR A 109 -0.43 3.38 -6.66
C TYR A 109 -0.15 4.57 -7.58
N VAL A 110 0.79 5.43 -7.19
CA VAL A 110 1.21 6.58 -7.99
C VAL A 110 2.33 6.22 -8.98
N ALA A 111 2.67 4.93 -9.13
CA ALA A 111 3.74 4.43 -9.98
C ALA A 111 5.12 5.08 -9.71
N ALA A 112 5.41 5.39 -8.45
CA ALA A 112 6.72 5.83 -7.97
C ALA A 112 7.60 4.61 -7.63
N THR A 113 8.09 3.93 -8.66
CA THR A 113 8.76 2.62 -8.57
C THR A 113 10.03 2.67 -7.72
N MET A 114 10.85 3.70 -7.90
CA MET A 114 12.10 3.90 -7.16
C MET A 114 11.86 4.13 -5.66
N LEU A 115 10.87 4.96 -5.33
CA LEU A 115 10.45 5.16 -3.94
C LEU A 115 9.88 3.89 -3.31
N SER A 116 9.07 3.13 -4.07
CA SER A 116 8.54 1.84 -3.62
C SER A 116 9.67 0.84 -3.33
N ALA A 117 10.70 0.80 -4.17
CA ALA A 117 11.88 -0.04 -3.98
C ALA A 117 12.69 0.38 -2.75
N ALA A 118 12.95 1.68 -2.56
CA ALA A 118 13.65 2.20 -1.38
C ALA A 118 12.90 1.85 -0.08
N ALA A 119 11.57 2.01 -0.08
CA ALA A 119 10.72 1.64 1.06
C ALA A 119 10.74 0.12 1.33
N LEU A 120 10.79 -0.72 0.29
CA LEU A 120 10.95 -2.16 0.44
C LEU A 120 12.29 -2.53 1.10
N SER A 121 13.39 -1.92 0.67
CA SER A 121 14.71 -2.15 1.28
C SER A 121 14.73 -1.76 2.77
N LEU A 122 14.15 -0.62 3.12
CA LEU A 122 14.01 -0.20 4.53
C LEU A 122 13.15 -1.19 5.34
N MET A 123 12.05 -1.66 4.76
CA MET A 123 11.18 -2.66 5.38
C MET A 123 11.91 -3.99 5.65
N GLN A 124 12.79 -4.42 4.75
CA GLN A 124 13.60 -5.63 4.91
C GLN A 124 14.61 -5.48 6.06
N LEU A 125 15.34 -4.35 6.11
CA LEU A 125 16.27 -4.06 7.20
C LEU A 125 15.58 -4.02 8.57
N ALA A 126 14.43 -3.34 8.66
CA ALA A 126 13.63 -3.32 9.87
C ALA A 126 13.15 -4.72 10.28
N ASN A 127 12.83 -5.59 9.30
CA ASN A 127 12.45 -6.97 9.56
C ASN A 127 13.61 -7.81 10.13
N SER A 128 14.81 -7.68 9.57
CA SER A 128 16.02 -8.33 10.11
C SER A 128 16.32 -7.87 11.54
N ALA A 129 16.20 -6.56 11.82
CA ALA A 129 16.37 -6.03 13.18
C ALA A 129 15.34 -6.62 14.18
N ILE A 130 14.07 -6.76 13.79
CA ILE A 130 13.04 -7.42 14.61
C ILE A 130 13.41 -8.88 14.91
N GLN A 131 14.00 -9.59 13.94
CA GLN A 131 14.45 -10.97 14.07
C GLN A 131 15.79 -11.12 14.83
N LYS A 132 16.35 -10.01 15.32
CA LYS A 132 17.66 -9.95 15.99
C LYS A 132 18.82 -10.42 15.11
N GLU A 133 18.66 -10.32 13.79
CA GLU A 133 19.76 -10.48 12.86
C GLU A 133 20.71 -9.27 12.96
N PRO A 134 22.02 -9.45 12.75
CA PRO A 134 22.97 -8.34 12.79
C PRO A 134 22.66 -7.34 11.66
N VAL A 135 22.25 -6.13 12.03
CA VAL A 135 22.05 -5.01 11.12
C VAL A 135 22.84 -3.83 11.63
N GLU A 136 23.74 -3.30 10.80
CA GLU A 136 24.49 -2.09 11.13
C GLU A 136 23.52 -0.90 11.24
N PRO A 137 23.51 -0.14 12.36
CA PRO A 137 22.63 1.02 12.52
C PRO A 137 22.71 2.02 11.37
N ALA A 138 23.93 2.24 10.85
CA ALA A 138 24.17 3.11 9.70
C ALA A 138 23.44 2.65 8.42
N ALA A 139 23.18 1.35 8.24
CA ALA A 139 22.45 0.85 7.08
C ALA A 139 20.97 1.27 7.10
N ILE A 140 20.35 1.31 8.28
CA ILE A 140 18.97 1.77 8.44
C ILE A 140 18.89 3.28 8.18
N GLU A 141 19.83 4.07 8.71
CA GLU A 141 19.91 5.52 8.47
C GLU A 141 20.12 5.85 6.99
N GLN A 142 20.99 5.10 6.30
CA GLN A 142 21.18 5.22 4.85
C GLN A 142 19.92 4.87 4.07
N ALA A 143 19.21 3.81 4.46
CA ALA A 143 17.95 3.44 3.81
C ALA A 143 16.86 4.51 4.01
N ILE A 144 16.76 5.12 5.20
CA ILE A 144 15.84 6.26 5.44
C ILE A 144 16.23 7.47 4.60
N THR A 145 17.53 7.80 4.54
CA THR A 145 18.04 8.88 3.67
C THR A 145 17.64 8.65 2.22
N ARG A 146 17.83 7.43 1.71
CA ARG A 146 17.40 7.06 0.35
C ARG A 146 15.91 7.23 0.14
N VAL A 147 15.06 6.80 1.10
CA VAL A 147 13.61 7.02 1.02
C VAL A 147 13.27 8.51 0.94
N LYS A 148 13.97 9.37 1.70
CA LYS A 148 13.77 10.83 1.66
C LYS A 148 14.15 11.43 0.31
N ASP A 149 15.28 11.01 -0.24
CA ASP A 149 15.75 11.50 -1.54
C ASP A 149 14.77 11.13 -2.66
N GLU A 150 14.35 9.86 -2.71
CA GLU A 150 13.36 9.37 -3.69
C GLU A 150 12.00 10.04 -3.51
N MET A 151 11.57 10.30 -2.27
CA MET A 151 10.35 11.06 -1.98
C MET A 151 10.46 12.48 -2.53
N GLY A 152 11.59 13.16 -2.29
CA GLY A 152 11.83 14.51 -2.82
C GLY A 152 11.77 14.59 -4.34
N LEU A 153 12.35 13.61 -5.04
CA LEU A 153 12.32 13.51 -6.50
C LEU A 153 10.89 13.23 -7.01
N THR A 154 10.19 12.30 -6.36
CA THR A 154 8.78 11.98 -6.66
C THR A 154 7.88 13.21 -6.51
N LEU A 155 8.00 13.96 -5.41
CA LEU A 155 7.19 15.15 -5.15
C LEU A 155 7.43 16.25 -6.19
N ARG A 156 8.68 16.49 -6.60
CA ARG A 156 9.00 17.43 -7.69
C ARG A 156 8.31 17.03 -8.98
N GLN A 157 8.29 15.75 -9.32
CA GLN A 157 7.63 15.27 -10.52
C GLN A 157 6.10 15.38 -10.44
N ILE A 158 5.52 15.10 -9.27
CA ILE A 158 4.09 15.36 -9.00
C ILE A 158 3.76 16.83 -9.25
N ASP A 159 4.53 17.76 -8.68
CA ASP A 159 4.32 19.20 -8.85
C ASP A 159 4.36 19.60 -10.34
N LEU A 160 5.28 19.04 -11.12
CA LEU A 160 5.35 19.27 -12.57
C LEU A 160 4.11 18.74 -13.32
N ILE A 161 3.59 17.58 -12.94
CA ILE A 161 2.38 16.98 -13.56
C ILE A 161 1.14 17.81 -13.23
N LEU A 162 1.00 18.21 -11.96
CA LEU A 162 -0.13 19.02 -11.49
C LEU A 162 -0.10 20.43 -12.13
N ALA A 163 1.07 21.05 -12.25
CA ALA A 163 1.23 22.34 -12.91
C ALA A 163 0.90 22.31 -14.42
N LYS A 164 1.17 21.18 -15.10
CA LYS A 164 0.83 20.97 -16.52
C LYS A 164 -0.65 20.67 -16.77
N SER A 165 -1.46 20.50 -15.73
CA SER A 165 -2.90 20.26 -15.82
C SER A 165 -3.76 21.48 -15.41
N PRO A 166 -3.48 22.72 -15.87
CA PRO A 166 -4.11 23.93 -15.32
C PRO A 166 -5.61 24.10 -15.71
N GLY A 167 -6.24 23.09 -16.32
CA GLY A 167 -7.50 23.25 -17.05
C GLY A 167 -8.60 22.23 -16.76
N ALA A 168 -8.46 21.33 -15.79
CA ALA A 168 -9.62 20.55 -15.32
C ALA A 168 -10.52 21.41 -14.42
N SER A 169 -10.97 22.54 -14.96
CA SER A 169 -12.09 23.31 -14.41
C SER A 169 -13.25 22.31 -14.25
N PRO A 170 -13.92 22.25 -13.09
CA PRO A 170 -15.00 21.31 -12.87
C PRO A 170 -16.01 21.52 -13.99
N ARG A 171 -16.15 20.51 -14.87
CA ARG A 171 -17.08 20.53 -15.98
C ARG A 171 -18.44 20.87 -15.39
N ALA A 172 -18.86 22.13 -15.57
CA ALA A 172 -20.18 22.58 -15.20
C ALA A 172 -21.14 21.56 -15.78
N THR A 173 -21.98 21.00 -14.91
CA THR A 173 -23.05 20.08 -15.27
C THR A 173 -23.73 20.58 -16.54
N PRO A 174 -24.03 19.70 -17.52
CA PRO A 174 -24.84 20.10 -18.66
C PRO A 174 -26.17 20.57 -18.08
N ARG A 175 -26.37 21.89 -18.13
CA ARG A 175 -27.62 22.56 -17.80
C ARG A 175 -28.67 21.90 -18.68
N GLN A 176 -29.48 21.01 -18.09
CA GLN A 176 -30.64 20.44 -18.77
C GLN A 176 -31.43 21.61 -19.33
N SER A 177 -31.56 21.65 -20.66
CA SER A 177 -32.43 22.60 -21.32
C SER A 177 -33.84 22.34 -20.82
N SER A 178 -34.31 23.27 -20.00
CA SER A 178 -35.70 23.56 -19.73
C SER A 178 -36.52 23.46 -21.02
N ARG A 179 -37.38 22.44 -21.10
CA ARG A 179 -38.61 22.54 -21.88
C ARG A 179 -39.59 23.39 -21.07
N GLN A 180 -40.09 24.41 -21.75
CA GLN A 180 -41.19 25.28 -21.35
C GLN A 180 -42.38 24.49 -20.84
N ASN A 181 -43.06 25.03 -19.83
CA ASN A 181 -44.51 25.18 -19.83
C ASN A 181 -44.85 26.45 -19.04
N ASP A 182 -45.67 27.27 -19.71
CA ASP A 182 -46.35 28.46 -19.22
C ASP A 182 -47.27 28.14 -18.02
N GLU A 183 -47.41 29.08 -17.08
CA GLU A 183 -48.69 29.71 -16.72
C GLU A 183 -48.53 30.81 -15.65
N CYS A 184 -49.45 31.77 -15.74
CA CYS A 184 -49.47 33.13 -15.17
C CYS A 184 -49.88 33.25 -13.69
N GLU A 185 -49.52 34.41 -13.11
CA GLU A 185 -50.29 35.37 -12.27
C GLU A 185 -49.42 35.95 -11.14
N GLU A 186 -48.99 37.22 -11.27
CA GLU A 186 -49.57 38.41 -10.59
C GLU A 186 -49.76 38.22 -9.07
N THR A 187 -48.99 38.90 -8.22
CA THR A 187 -49.38 40.24 -7.77
C THR A 187 -48.23 41.01 -7.09
N SER A 188 -48.29 42.32 -7.33
CA SER A 188 -47.51 43.43 -6.79
C SER A 188 -47.42 43.51 -5.25
N ALA A 189 -46.31 44.05 -4.73
CA ALA A 189 -46.29 45.31 -3.96
C ALA A 189 -44.92 45.62 -3.30
N SER A 190 -44.44 46.85 -3.58
CA SER A 190 -43.84 47.79 -2.63
C SER A 190 -42.38 47.62 -2.14
N ASN A 191 -41.54 48.46 -2.75
CA ASN A 191 -40.33 49.13 -2.23
C ASN A 191 -40.70 50.12 -1.07
N PRO A 192 -39.80 50.92 -0.41
CA PRO A 192 -38.37 51.15 -0.66
C PRO A 192 -37.45 51.42 0.59
N ALA A 193 -36.17 51.68 0.26
CA ALA A 193 -35.26 52.70 0.86
C ALA A 193 -34.39 52.33 2.07
N GLY A 194 -33.08 52.60 1.94
CA GLY A 194 -32.20 52.83 3.09
C GLY A 194 -30.67 52.74 2.88
N GLN A 195 -30.08 53.79 2.27
CA GLN A 195 -28.78 54.44 2.65
C GLN A 195 -27.46 53.63 2.48
N SER A 196 -26.48 54.05 1.65
CA SER A 196 -25.43 55.08 1.90
C SER A 196 -24.64 54.79 3.20
N SER A 197 -23.31 54.72 3.30
CA SER A 197 -22.21 55.32 2.53
C SER A 197 -20.85 54.94 3.17
N THR A 198 -19.76 55.26 2.46
CA THR A 198 -18.48 55.80 2.97
C THR A 198 -17.23 54.91 2.94
N THR A 199 -16.18 55.54 2.39
CA THR A 199 -14.86 55.06 2.00
C THR A 199 -13.77 55.57 2.97
N GLN A 200 -12.73 54.75 3.19
CA GLN A 200 -11.30 55.12 3.42
C GLN A 200 -10.85 55.78 4.76
N PRO A 201 -9.51 55.89 5.07
CA PRO A 201 -8.52 54.83 5.35
C PRO A 201 -7.61 55.18 6.59
N SER A 202 -6.46 54.48 6.72
CA SER A 202 -5.32 54.71 7.65
C SER A 202 -5.48 54.03 9.03
N ASP A 203 -4.50 53.39 9.67
CA ASP A 203 -3.05 53.60 9.65
C ASP A 203 -2.27 52.42 10.26
N VAL A 204 -0.96 52.48 10.05
CA VAL A 204 0.12 51.54 10.42
C VAL A 204 0.44 51.58 11.92
N ARG A 205 0.55 50.42 12.60
CA ARG A 205 1.65 50.16 13.54
C ARG A 205 1.83 48.71 13.97
N ALA A 206 3.10 48.32 13.99
CA ALA A 206 3.66 47.07 14.48
C ALA A 206 3.45 46.86 15.98
N ALA A 207 3.26 45.59 16.37
CA ALA A 207 3.66 45.08 17.68
C ALA A 207 3.95 43.58 17.57
N GLU A 208 5.10 43.22 18.12
CA GLU A 208 5.70 41.91 18.14
C GLU A 208 5.03 40.96 19.16
N ALA A 209 5.35 39.68 18.96
CA ALA A 209 5.54 38.65 19.98
C ALA A 209 4.39 37.68 20.32
N HIS A 210 4.81 36.41 20.37
CA HIS A 210 4.20 35.23 20.98
C HIS A 210 3.10 34.50 20.19
N THR A 211 3.53 33.52 19.39
CA THR A 211 2.68 32.38 19.02
C THR A 211 3.27 31.08 19.55
N ASN A 212 2.62 30.62 20.62
CA ASN A 212 2.57 29.24 21.09
C ASN A 212 2.37 28.26 19.92
N VAL A 213 3.22 27.24 19.85
CA VAL A 213 3.03 26.08 18.98
C VAL A 213 1.91 25.24 19.58
N ALA A 214 0.68 25.45 19.10
CA ALA A 214 -0.46 24.59 19.39
C ALA A 214 -0.26 23.25 18.65
N THR A 215 0.05 22.20 19.42
CA THR A 215 0.05 20.81 18.94
C THR A 215 -1.35 20.42 18.47
N SER A 216 -1.46 20.13 17.17
CA SER A 216 -2.68 19.71 16.50
C SER A 216 -3.15 18.31 16.99
N PRO A 217 -4.45 18.08 17.23
CA PRO A 217 -4.99 16.86 17.86
C PRO A 217 -4.94 15.58 17.00
N ILE A 218 -4.35 15.67 15.80
CA ILE A 218 -4.28 14.57 14.81
C ILE A 218 -3.31 13.44 15.25
N VAL A 219 -2.40 13.70 16.19
CA VAL A 219 -1.36 12.74 16.60
C VAL A 219 -1.86 11.72 17.66
N ARG A 220 -3.02 11.93 18.29
CA ARG A 220 -3.47 11.11 19.45
C ARG A 220 -4.31 9.88 19.09
N ALA A 221 -4.80 9.76 17.85
CA ALA A 221 -5.74 8.70 17.45
C ALA A 221 -5.10 7.36 17.01
N ARG A 222 -3.76 7.24 16.94
CA ARG A 222 -3.08 6.04 16.40
C ARG A 222 -2.40 5.13 17.43
N ARG A 223 -2.56 5.39 18.74
CA ARG A 223 -1.76 4.73 19.80
C ARG A 223 -2.36 3.47 20.45
N VAL A 224 -3.52 2.92 20.03
CA VAL A 224 -4.20 1.85 20.83
C VAL A 224 -4.78 0.66 20.03
N ALA A 225 -4.07 0.10 19.03
CA ALA A 225 -4.64 -1.02 18.26
C ALA A 225 -3.78 -2.29 18.03
N ALA A 226 -2.62 -2.50 18.66
CA ALA A 226 -1.86 -3.74 18.40
C ALA A 226 -0.85 -4.16 19.49
N SER A 227 -1.29 -4.41 20.72
CA SER A 227 -0.43 -4.93 21.81
C SER A 227 -0.64 -6.42 22.16
N ARG A 228 -1.29 -7.25 21.34
CA ARG A 228 -1.62 -8.64 21.74
C ARG A 228 -1.50 -9.69 20.63
N ALA A 229 -0.30 -9.87 20.07
CA ALA A 229 -0.03 -11.00 19.18
C ALA A 229 1.31 -11.72 19.47
N ALA A 230 1.81 -11.64 20.71
CA ALA A 230 3.00 -12.40 21.11
C ALA A 230 3.02 -12.70 22.61
N HIS A 231 2.06 -13.46 23.14
CA HIS A 231 2.22 -14.18 24.41
C HIS A 231 1.37 -15.45 24.37
N GLY A 232 2.03 -16.57 24.70
CA GLY A 232 1.50 -17.92 24.66
C GLY A 232 0.30 -18.14 25.56
N TRP A 233 -0.48 -19.13 25.15
CA TRP A 233 -1.66 -19.63 25.81
C TRP A 233 -1.24 -20.50 27.00
N THR A 234 -1.48 -20.05 28.23
CA THR A 234 -1.58 -20.91 29.42
C THR A 234 -2.64 -20.33 30.35
N ALA A 235 -3.60 -21.17 30.73
CA ALA A 235 -4.67 -20.86 31.65
C ALA A 235 -4.14 -20.68 33.08
N GLU A 236 -4.56 -19.60 33.73
CA GLU A 236 -5.18 -19.55 35.08
C GLU A 236 -5.26 -18.08 35.55
N GLN A 237 -6.45 -17.70 36.03
CA GLN A 237 -6.72 -16.49 36.82
C GLN A 237 -6.83 -16.94 38.30
N PRO A 238 -6.70 -16.06 39.33
CA PRO A 238 -7.41 -14.77 39.36
C PRO A 238 -6.82 -13.59 40.20
N GLU A 239 -7.54 -12.47 40.05
CA GLU A 239 -7.76 -11.30 40.94
C GLU A 239 -6.72 -10.19 41.21
N SER A 240 -7.18 -8.97 40.88
CA SER A 240 -7.26 -7.79 41.77
C SER A 240 -6.38 -6.56 41.48
N SER A 241 -7.10 -5.44 41.43
CA SER A 241 -6.73 -4.06 41.76
C SER A 241 -6.51 -3.04 40.65
N ALA A 242 -7.28 -1.97 40.82
CA ALA A 242 -7.63 -0.90 39.93
C ALA A 242 -6.72 0.33 40.09
N ALA A 243 -6.56 1.09 39.01
CA ALA A 243 -6.49 2.57 39.05
C ALA A 243 -6.81 3.12 37.65
N GLY A 244 -7.70 4.10 37.61
CA GLY A 244 -8.43 4.51 36.41
C GLY A 244 -7.63 5.34 35.41
N SER A 245 -7.88 5.05 34.13
CA SER A 245 -7.68 5.96 33.00
C SER A 245 -8.89 5.78 32.08
N ASN A 246 -9.83 6.73 32.14
CA ASN A 246 -11.03 6.74 31.32
C ASN A 246 -10.70 7.29 29.92
N HIS A 247 -9.93 6.52 29.16
CA HIS A 247 -9.82 6.65 27.71
C HIS A 247 -10.42 5.38 27.11
N GLN A 248 -11.74 5.40 26.94
CA GLN A 248 -12.43 4.42 26.11
C GLN A 248 -11.86 4.56 24.69
N SER A 249 -10.91 3.70 24.37
CA SER A 249 -10.49 3.49 22.99
C SER A 249 -11.74 3.10 22.21
N PRO A 250 -11.99 3.69 21.03
CA PRO A 250 -13.16 3.34 20.24
C PRO A 250 -13.13 1.83 20.04
N LYS A 251 -14.16 1.14 20.55
CA LYS A 251 -14.36 -0.27 20.27
C LYS A 251 -14.52 -0.37 18.75
N THR A 252 -13.43 -0.68 18.06
CA THR A 252 -13.46 -1.00 16.64
C THR A 252 -14.36 -2.22 16.52
N ASP A 253 -15.50 -2.03 15.86
CA ASP A 253 -16.44 -3.09 15.59
C ASP A 253 -15.78 -4.09 14.64
N THR A 254 -15.12 -5.09 15.22
CA THR A 254 -14.44 -6.16 14.48
C THR A 254 -15.42 -7.06 13.72
N THR A 255 -16.74 -6.88 13.91
CA THR A 255 -17.76 -7.61 13.17
C THR A 255 -18.07 -6.96 11.82
N SER A 256 -17.69 -5.70 11.62
CA SER A 256 -17.90 -5.01 10.35
C SER A 256 -16.95 -5.58 9.29
N VAL A 257 -17.54 -6.15 8.23
CA VAL A 257 -16.83 -6.75 7.10
C VAL A 257 -15.94 -5.73 6.37
N LEU A 258 -16.38 -4.47 6.33
CA LEU A 258 -15.70 -3.36 5.70
C LEU A 258 -15.77 -2.15 6.63
N ASN A 259 -14.62 -1.71 7.15
CA ASN A 259 -14.58 -0.52 8.01
C ASN A 259 -14.66 0.75 7.16
N TRP A 260 -15.88 1.13 6.78
CA TRP A 260 -16.16 2.26 5.91
C TRP A 260 -15.52 3.58 6.39
N GLN A 261 -15.57 3.84 7.69
CA GLN A 261 -15.02 5.08 8.24
C GLN A 261 -13.50 5.09 8.14
N ALA A 262 -12.82 3.99 8.48
CA ALA A 262 -11.38 3.88 8.31
C ALA A 262 -10.99 4.01 6.83
N ALA A 263 -11.73 3.39 5.90
CA ALA A 263 -11.50 3.55 4.47
C ALA A 263 -11.64 5.03 4.07
N ARG A 264 -12.71 5.72 4.48
CA ARG A 264 -12.92 7.14 4.20
C ARG A 264 -11.78 8.01 4.72
N ASP A 265 -11.27 7.72 5.92
CA ASP A 265 -10.17 8.46 6.52
C ASP A 265 -8.86 8.21 5.74
N ILE A 266 -8.63 6.97 5.28
CA ILE A 266 -7.54 6.63 4.35
C ILE A 266 -7.66 7.37 3.03
N PHE A 267 -8.86 7.75 2.58
CA PHE A 267 -9.02 8.56 1.37
C PHE A 267 -9.30 10.05 1.62
N GLY A 268 -8.92 10.56 2.79
CA GLY A 268 -9.00 12.00 3.09
C GLY A 268 -10.41 12.54 3.10
N GLY A 269 -11.41 11.71 3.41
CA GLY A 269 -12.82 12.12 3.40
C GLY A 269 -13.51 11.99 2.04
N ASP A 270 -12.77 11.73 0.96
CA ASP A 270 -13.35 11.75 -0.38
C ASP A 270 -14.17 10.50 -0.70
N GLN A 271 -15.49 10.66 -0.61
CA GLN A 271 -16.42 9.59 -0.94
C GLN A 271 -16.32 9.16 -2.40
N VAL A 272 -16.17 10.08 -3.35
CA VAL A 272 -16.21 9.71 -4.79
C VAL A 272 -15.01 8.84 -5.18
N VAL A 273 -13.79 9.16 -4.74
CA VAL A 273 -12.63 8.27 -4.97
C VAL A 273 -12.79 6.96 -4.23
N LEU A 274 -13.22 6.97 -2.96
CA LEU A 274 -13.42 5.72 -2.22
C LEU A 274 -14.41 4.80 -2.95
N GLN A 275 -15.54 5.33 -3.43
CA GLN A 275 -16.53 4.56 -4.18
C GLN A 275 -15.93 3.95 -5.44
N ARG A 276 -15.20 4.75 -6.25
CA ARG A 276 -14.53 4.25 -7.46
C ARG A 276 -13.52 3.15 -7.14
N LEU A 277 -12.73 3.33 -6.08
CA LEU A 277 -11.74 2.34 -5.67
C LEU A 277 -12.37 1.04 -5.17
N LEU A 278 -13.49 1.11 -4.44
CA LEU A 278 -14.22 -0.07 -3.99
C LEU A 278 -14.84 -0.85 -5.15
N LEU A 279 -15.36 -0.16 -6.17
CA LEU A 279 -15.86 -0.83 -7.39
C LEU A 279 -14.73 -1.53 -8.15
N LYS A 280 -13.58 -0.86 -8.33
CA LYS A 280 -12.40 -1.48 -8.95
C LYS A 280 -11.87 -2.66 -8.13
N PHE A 281 -11.87 -2.53 -6.81
CA PHE A 281 -11.50 -3.60 -5.91
C PHE A 281 -12.44 -4.80 -6.07
N ARG A 282 -13.77 -4.59 -6.08
CA ARG A 282 -14.77 -5.64 -6.32
C ARG A 282 -14.46 -6.41 -7.59
N ASP A 283 -14.26 -5.72 -8.70
CA ASP A 283 -14.07 -6.35 -10.00
C ASP A 283 -12.74 -7.14 -10.05
N ARG A 284 -11.65 -6.54 -9.55
CA ARG A 284 -10.34 -7.19 -9.48
C ARG A 284 -10.28 -8.36 -8.49
N ALA A 285 -11.01 -8.29 -7.38
CA ALA A 285 -11.02 -9.34 -6.36
C ALA A 285 -11.71 -10.61 -6.88
N LYS A 286 -12.79 -10.49 -7.66
CA LYS A 286 -13.45 -11.62 -8.33
C LYS A 286 -12.50 -12.36 -9.26
N VAL A 287 -11.80 -11.63 -10.13
CA VAL A 287 -10.79 -12.20 -11.03
C VAL A 287 -9.66 -12.86 -10.23
N SER A 288 -9.22 -12.20 -9.15
CA SER A 288 -8.17 -12.74 -8.29
C SER A 288 -8.56 -14.05 -7.60
N LEU A 289 -9.82 -14.22 -7.21
CA LEU A 289 -10.33 -15.47 -6.66
C LEU A 289 -10.31 -16.61 -7.69
N GLN A 290 -10.78 -16.34 -8.91
CA GLN A 290 -10.73 -17.33 -10.01
C GLN A 290 -9.30 -17.77 -10.34
N GLU A 291 -8.35 -16.81 -10.34
CA GLU A 291 -6.94 -17.14 -10.52
C GLU A 291 -6.39 -17.98 -9.36
N LEU A 292 -6.75 -17.69 -8.11
CA LEU A 292 -6.34 -18.50 -6.96
C LEU A 292 -6.83 -19.95 -7.09
N GLU A 293 -8.06 -20.14 -7.55
CA GLU A 293 -8.63 -21.47 -7.80
C GLU A 293 -7.84 -22.23 -8.85
N SER A 294 -7.58 -21.61 -9.99
CA SER A 294 -6.76 -22.19 -11.05
C SER A 294 -5.33 -22.50 -10.59
N ILE A 295 -4.72 -21.62 -9.78
CA ILE A 295 -3.39 -21.83 -9.23
C ILE A 295 -3.38 -23.04 -8.27
N VAL A 296 -4.36 -23.15 -7.38
CA VAL A 296 -4.49 -24.30 -6.46
C VAL A 296 -4.68 -25.60 -7.23
N GLU A 297 -5.49 -25.59 -8.29
CA GLU A 297 -5.63 -26.75 -9.19
C GLU A 297 -4.32 -27.10 -9.89
N SER A 298 -3.52 -26.11 -10.29
CA SER A 298 -2.24 -26.32 -10.96
C SER A 298 -1.13 -26.83 -10.03
N GLY A 299 -1.21 -26.51 -8.72
CA GLY A 299 -0.20 -26.84 -7.72
C GLY A 299 1.01 -25.90 -7.67
N ASP A 300 0.95 -24.75 -8.35
CA ASP A 300 2.03 -23.76 -8.40
C ASP A 300 2.09 -22.92 -7.11
N LEU A 301 2.82 -23.43 -6.11
CA LEU A 301 2.91 -22.82 -4.78
C LEU A 301 3.53 -21.41 -4.79
N LEU A 302 4.44 -21.11 -5.71
CA LEU A 302 5.05 -19.79 -5.80
C LEU A 302 4.04 -18.75 -6.30
N LYS A 303 3.27 -19.07 -7.34
CA LYS A 303 2.17 -18.20 -7.78
C LYS A 303 1.09 -18.07 -6.71
N LEU A 304 0.81 -19.15 -5.99
CA LEU A 304 -0.19 -19.14 -4.91
C LEU A 304 0.19 -18.14 -3.82
N LEU A 305 1.45 -18.21 -3.37
CA LEU A 305 2.03 -17.28 -2.39
C LEU A 305 1.93 -15.83 -2.89
N GLN A 306 2.38 -15.56 -4.12
CA GLN A 306 2.38 -14.21 -4.68
C GLN A 306 0.97 -13.64 -4.81
N LYS A 307 0.01 -14.43 -5.29
CA LYS A 307 -1.38 -14.00 -5.48
C LYS A 307 -2.08 -13.78 -4.14
N ALA A 308 -1.84 -14.66 -3.16
CA ALA A 308 -2.35 -14.50 -1.80
C ALA A 308 -1.81 -13.23 -1.13
N HIS A 309 -0.50 -12.96 -1.25
CA HIS A 309 0.13 -11.73 -0.75
C HIS A 309 -0.48 -10.47 -1.37
N ALA A 310 -0.67 -10.47 -2.70
CA ALA A 310 -1.29 -9.35 -3.40
C ALA A 310 -2.73 -9.10 -2.91
N LEU A 311 -3.54 -10.16 -2.78
CA LEU A 311 -4.93 -10.06 -2.31
C LEU A 311 -5.02 -9.58 -0.85
N ARG A 312 -4.12 -10.06 0.02
CA ARG A 312 -3.97 -9.57 1.40
C ARG A 312 -3.72 -8.07 1.40
N GLY A 313 -2.72 -7.60 0.65
CA GLY A 313 -2.37 -6.19 0.57
C GLY A 313 -3.53 -5.31 0.09
N SER A 314 -4.19 -5.69 -1.00
CA SER A 314 -5.33 -4.91 -1.54
C SER A 314 -6.52 -4.88 -0.59
N SER A 315 -6.83 -6.01 0.07
CA SER A 315 -7.96 -6.10 1.00
C SER A 315 -7.71 -5.28 2.27
N GLY A 316 -6.48 -5.33 2.80
CA GLY A 316 -6.07 -4.51 3.94
C GLY A 316 -6.12 -3.01 3.62
N TYR A 317 -5.71 -2.62 2.41
CA TYR A 317 -5.81 -1.23 1.95
C TYR A 317 -7.26 -0.75 1.83
N MET A 318 -8.18 -1.63 1.44
CA MET A 318 -9.63 -1.37 1.44
C MET A 318 -10.27 -1.49 2.82
N THR A 319 -9.51 -1.77 3.88
CA THR A 319 -10.01 -2.02 5.26
C THR A 319 -10.97 -3.22 5.38
N ALA A 320 -10.89 -4.16 4.43
CA ALA A 320 -11.56 -5.45 4.48
C ALA A 320 -10.69 -6.45 5.29
N PHE A 321 -10.60 -6.23 6.61
CA PHE A 321 -9.63 -6.91 7.46
C PHE A 321 -9.81 -8.43 7.51
N ALA A 322 -11.05 -8.93 7.57
CA ALA A 322 -11.32 -10.37 7.59
C ALA A 322 -10.86 -11.06 6.29
N LEU A 323 -11.11 -10.43 5.14
CA LEU A 323 -10.61 -10.91 3.84
C LEU A 323 -9.08 -10.86 3.77
N SER A 324 -8.47 -9.77 4.25
CA SER A 324 -7.02 -9.65 4.36
C SER A 324 -6.41 -10.74 5.23
N GLU A 325 -7.04 -11.08 6.35
CA GLU A 325 -6.59 -12.14 7.25
C GLU A 325 -6.74 -13.53 6.63
N ALA A 326 -7.86 -13.80 5.96
CA ALA A 326 -8.06 -15.06 5.22
C ALA A 326 -6.98 -15.25 4.13
N ALA A 327 -6.67 -14.19 3.37
CA ALA A 327 -5.58 -14.20 2.40
C ALA A 327 -4.20 -14.38 3.05
N GLY A 328 -3.95 -13.77 4.21
CA GLY A 328 -2.73 -13.96 4.98
C GLY A 328 -2.53 -15.40 5.46
N ARG A 329 -3.60 -16.07 5.91
CA ARG A 329 -3.53 -17.50 6.30
C ARG A 329 -3.18 -18.39 5.11
N LEU A 330 -3.67 -18.08 3.91
CA LEU A 330 -3.28 -18.76 2.68
C LEU A 330 -1.80 -18.52 2.33
N GLU A 331 -1.36 -17.26 2.42
CA GLU A 331 0.04 -16.85 2.19
C GLU A 331 1.00 -17.61 3.12
N ASP A 332 0.73 -17.61 4.43
CA ASP A 332 1.56 -18.28 5.43
C ASP A 332 1.61 -19.80 5.21
N ALA A 333 0.49 -20.42 4.82
CA ALA A 333 0.43 -21.84 4.49
C ALA A 333 1.22 -22.18 3.22
N ALA A 334 1.15 -21.34 2.18
CA ALA A 334 1.92 -21.52 0.95
C ALA A 334 3.43 -21.35 1.22
N GLN A 335 3.81 -20.34 2.01
CA GLN A 335 5.18 -20.10 2.44
C GLN A 335 5.75 -21.30 3.22
N SER A 336 4.97 -21.82 4.18
CA SER A 336 5.36 -22.98 4.97
C SER A 336 5.54 -24.24 4.10
N ALA A 337 4.67 -24.43 3.11
CA ALA A 337 4.76 -25.54 2.16
C ALA A 337 6.02 -25.44 1.28
N LEU A 338 6.39 -24.24 0.83
CA LEU A 338 7.61 -23.99 0.05
C LEU A 338 8.89 -24.25 0.85
N GLN A 339 8.87 -24.02 2.16
CA GLN A 339 10.00 -24.26 3.05
C GLN A 339 10.11 -25.73 3.49
N SER A 340 9.06 -26.53 3.30
CA SER A 340 9.07 -27.95 3.63
C SER A 340 10.04 -28.71 2.73
N LYS A 341 10.82 -29.63 3.31
CA LYS A 341 11.66 -30.58 2.54
C LYS A 341 10.82 -31.58 1.73
N PHE A 342 9.54 -31.73 2.06
CA PHE A 342 8.61 -32.60 1.37
C PHE A 342 7.93 -31.83 0.23
N ILE A 343 8.08 -32.33 -1.00
CA ILE A 343 7.37 -31.79 -2.17
C ILE A 343 5.97 -32.45 -2.20
N PRO A 344 4.90 -31.73 -1.85
CA PRO A 344 3.57 -32.31 -1.88
C PRO A 344 3.17 -32.64 -3.32
N SER A 345 2.44 -33.73 -3.50
CA SER A 345 1.82 -34.03 -4.80
C SER A 345 0.81 -32.94 -5.15
N LYS A 346 0.57 -32.71 -6.45
CA LYS A 346 -0.42 -31.75 -6.93
C LYS A 346 -1.82 -31.98 -6.33
N ALA A 347 -2.25 -33.24 -6.19
CA ALA A 347 -3.53 -33.59 -5.58
C ALA A 347 -3.58 -33.23 -4.08
N THR A 348 -2.45 -33.41 -3.38
CA THR A 348 -2.30 -33.02 -1.97
C THR A 348 -2.37 -31.51 -1.81
N VAL A 349 -1.70 -30.75 -2.68
CA VAL A 349 -1.77 -29.28 -2.70
C VAL A 349 -3.21 -28.83 -2.92
N ALA A 350 -3.86 -29.31 -3.98
CA ALA A 350 -5.23 -28.93 -4.29
C ALA A 350 -6.18 -29.16 -3.10
N THR A 351 -6.11 -30.34 -2.47
CA THR A 351 -6.94 -30.69 -1.32
C THR A 351 -6.65 -29.80 -0.11
N ASN A 352 -5.37 -29.59 0.22
CA ASN A 352 -4.97 -28.84 1.41
C ASN A 352 -5.28 -27.35 1.31
N PHE A 353 -5.17 -26.77 0.11
CA PHE A 353 -5.33 -25.35 -0.10
C PHE A 353 -6.76 -24.92 -0.43
N LYS A 354 -7.61 -25.86 -0.90
CA LYS A 354 -9.02 -25.59 -1.21
C LYS A 354 -9.77 -24.92 -0.04
N ARG A 355 -9.59 -25.42 1.19
CA ARG A 355 -10.24 -24.83 2.38
C ARG A 355 -9.88 -23.36 2.62
N TYR A 356 -8.68 -22.92 2.25
CA TYR A 356 -8.26 -21.52 2.40
C TYR A 356 -8.88 -20.65 1.32
N VAL A 357 -8.96 -21.16 0.08
CA VAL A 357 -9.64 -20.47 -1.02
C VAL A 357 -11.14 -20.36 -0.74
N ASP A 358 -11.78 -21.40 -0.20
CA ASP A 358 -13.19 -21.36 0.22
C ASP A 358 -13.42 -20.30 1.32
N ALA A 359 -12.49 -20.17 2.27
CA ALA A 359 -12.56 -19.12 3.29
C ALA A 359 -12.39 -17.72 2.70
N ILE A 360 -11.48 -17.52 1.73
CA ILE A 360 -11.32 -16.26 1.00
C ILE A 360 -12.58 -15.92 0.21
N ARG A 361 -13.17 -16.90 -0.48
CA ARG A 361 -14.43 -16.74 -1.21
C ARG A 361 -15.55 -16.27 -0.29
N HIS A 362 -15.72 -16.93 0.86
CA HIS A 362 -16.71 -16.55 1.85
C HIS A 362 -16.55 -15.10 2.33
N GLU A 363 -15.33 -14.70 2.71
CA GLU A 363 -15.09 -13.31 3.14
C GLU A 363 -15.23 -12.31 1.99
N LEU A 364 -14.84 -12.68 0.77
CA LEU A 364 -15.03 -11.83 -0.39
C LEU A 364 -16.51 -11.59 -0.64
N ASP A 365 -17.34 -12.63 -0.65
CA ASP A 365 -18.79 -12.51 -0.84
C ASP A 365 -19.42 -11.56 0.20
N ARG A 366 -19.02 -11.67 1.47
CA ARG A 366 -19.43 -10.73 2.52
C ARG A 366 -19.02 -9.29 2.19
N VAL A 367 -17.78 -9.07 1.75
CA VAL A 367 -17.27 -7.73 1.38
C VAL A 367 -18.05 -7.17 0.20
N LEU A 368 -18.36 -8.00 -0.81
CA LEU A 368 -19.10 -7.58 -1.98
C LEU A 368 -20.53 -7.15 -1.63
N VAL A 369 -21.21 -7.88 -0.75
CA VAL A 369 -22.51 -7.47 -0.21
C VAL A 369 -22.41 -6.13 0.51
N ALA A 370 -21.41 -5.95 1.38
CA ALA A 370 -21.21 -4.69 2.10
C ALA A 370 -20.93 -3.50 1.15
N ILE A 371 -20.17 -3.71 0.06
CA ILE A 371 -19.95 -2.69 -0.97
C ILE A 371 -21.27 -2.35 -1.67
N GLN A 372 -22.06 -3.35 -2.06
CA GLN A 372 -23.35 -3.15 -2.74
C GLN A 372 -24.36 -2.39 -1.86
N GLU A 373 -24.45 -2.73 -0.57
CA GLU A 373 -25.32 -2.04 0.39
C GLU A 373 -24.94 -0.56 0.57
N LYS A 374 -23.65 -0.22 0.48
CA LYS A 374 -23.17 1.16 0.58
C LYS A 374 -23.28 1.92 -0.74
N LEU A 375 -23.34 1.21 -1.87
CA LEU A 375 -23.33 1.77 -3.23
C LEU A 375 -24.49 1.21 -4.08
N PRO A 376 -25.75 1.45 -3.68
CA PRO A 376 -26.91 0.85 -4.36
C PRO A 376 -27.04 1.29 -5.82
N ASP A 377 -26.61 2.51 -6.15
CA ASP A 377 -26.75 3.10 -7.50
C ASP A 377 -25.54 2.84 -8.41
N ALA A 378 -24.54 2.09 -7.96
CA ALA A 378 -23.42 1.74 -8.82
C ALA A 378 -23.89 0.72 -9.88
N PRO A 379 -23.53 0.89 -11.17
CA PRO A 379 -23.87 -0.08 -12.20
C PRO A 379 -23.31 -1.47 -11.80
N ALA A 380 -24.18 -2.48 -11.94
CA ALA A 380 -23.88 -3.87 -11.56
C ALA A 380 -22.62 -4.39 -12.25
#